data_AF-A0A7X7F9K4-F1
#
_entry.id   AF-A0A7X7F9K4-F1
#
_cell.length_a   1.000
_cell.length_b   1.000
_cell.length_c   1.000
_cell.angle_alpha   90.00
_cell.angle_beta   90.00
_cell.angle_gamma   90.00
#
_symmetry.space_group_name_H-M   'P 1'
#
loop_
_entity.id
_entity.type
_entity.pdbx_description
1 polymer ?
#
loop_
_entity_poly.entity_id
_entity_poly.type
_entity_poly.pdbx_seq_one_letter_code
_entity_poly.pdbx_strand_id
1 'polypeptide(L)'
;MRTRWLLVIFVGMTTLLVALIAVKLDNVQHKAMALKKAADGKALVLSIISGSNEREAVGKSSLWPSVAADFSGATNNYAQAPDAEAYFSDLVALPCMKDYLGWFVFAGGGVPAATNLEDFVEGDRNVWNVIAGLDEDASDATPFLFTRNLDITMDDLRDEDVNLRKRLDARKKPFGRKYVVVVRKGGSMEVLNRRDLTREVFLCGTVFNSATNRHATVLKAKVRTVVDALQSSSTRAP
;
A
#
# COMPACT_ATOMS: atom_id res chain seq x y z
N MET A 1 -18.80 -43.39 -37.57
CA MET A 1 -17.81 -42.27 -37.69
C MET A 1 -18.35 -40.91 -37.24
N ARG A 2 -19.59 -40.51 -37.59
CA ARG A 2 -20.17 -39.18 -37.21
C ARG A 2 -20.23 -38.88 -35.71
N THR A 3 -20.49 -39.86 -34.85
CA THR A 3 -20.59 -39.69 -33.39
C THR A 3 -19.26 -39.35 -32.70
N ARG A 4 -18.12 -39.79 -33.27
CA ARG A 4 -16.79 -39.49 -32.71
C ARG A 4 -16.42 -38.01 -32.90
N TRP A 5 -16.84 -37.40 -34.01
CA TRP A 5 -16.60 -35.97 -34.28
C TRP A 5 -17.44 -35.05 -33.40
N LEU A 6 -18.70 -35.40 -33.14
CA LEU A 6 -19.57 -34.62 -32.25
C LEU A 6 -19.03 -34.57 -30.81
N LEU A 7 -18.46 -35.68 -30.33
CA LEU A 7 -17.91 -35.75 -28.98
C LEU A 7 -16.62 -34.91 -28.84
N VAL A 8 -15.75 -34.92 -29.86
CA VAL A 8 -14.54 -34.08 -29.89
C VAL A 8 -14.91 -32.58 -29.94
N ILE A 9 -15.89 -32.20 -30.74
CA ILE A 9 -16.36 -30.80 -30.83
C ILE A 9 -16.96 -30.36 -29.50
N PHE A 10 -17.78 -31.19 -28.87
CA PHE A 10 -18.40 -30.87 -27.57
C PHE A 10 -17.36 -30.71 -26.46
N VAL A 11 -16.39 -31.64 -26.36
CA VAL A 11 -15.29 -31.54 -25.39
C VAL A 11 -14.40 -30.32 -25.67
N GLY A 12 -14.11 -30.01 -26.94
CA GLY A 12 -13.38 -28.80 -27.32
C GLY A 12 -14.10 -27.50 -26.95
N MET A 13 -15.41 -27.42 -27.17
CA MET A 13 -16.18 -26.22 -26.84
C MET A 13 -16.35 -26.03 -25.32
N THR A 14 -16.59 -27.11 -24.58
CA THR A 14 -16.71 -27.06 -23.12
C THR A 14 -15.40 -26.69 -22.44
N THR A 15 -14.28 -27.26 -22.87
CA THR A 15 -12.95 -26.89 -22.34
C THR A 15 -12.59 -25.43 -22.61
N LEU A 16 -12.89 -24.93 -23.81
CA LEU A 16 -12.71 -23.51 -24.15
C LEU A 16 -13.58 -22.60 -23.27
N LEU A 17 -14.85 -22.96 -23.06
CA LEU A 17 -15.77 -22.20 -22.23
C LEU A 17 -15.30 -22.14 -20.77
N VAL A 18 -14.89 -23.27 -20.21
CA VAL A 18 -14.36 -23.36 -18.83
C VAL A 18 -13.08 -22.51 -18.69
N ALA A 19 -12.18 -22.54 -19.66
CA ALA A 19 -10.97 -21.72 -19.64
C ALA A 19 -11.29 -20.22 -19.63
N LEU A 20 -12.26 -19.76 -20.45
CA LEU A 20 -12.69 -18.37 -20.46
C LEU A 20 -13.35 -17.93 -19.14
N ILE A 21 -14.16 -18.80 -18.54
CA ILE A 21 -14.78 -18.54 -17.23
C ILE A 21 -13.70 -18.45 -16.14
N ALA A 22 -12.72 -19.35 -16.15
CA ALA A 22 -11.62 -19.37 -15.18
C ALA A 22 -10.82 -18.06 -15.22
N VAL A 23 -10.47 -17.56 -16.41
CA VAL A 23 -9.74 -16.28 -16.56
C VAL A 23 -10.55 -15.09 -16.05
N LYS A 24 -11.87 -15.06 -16.29
CA LYS A 24 -12.74 -14.00 -15.76
C LYS A 24 -12.84 -14.08 -14.23
N LEU A 25 -12.97 -15.28 -13.68
CA LEU A 25 -13.08 -15.48 -12.23
C LEU A 25 -11.82 -15.02 -11.50
N ASP A 26 -10.64 -15.35 -12.03
CA ASP A 26 -9.35 -14.90 -11.47
C ASP A 26 -9.25 -13.37 -11.40
N ASN A 27 -9.62 -12.67 -12.48
CA ASN A 27 -9.60 -11.21 -12.51
C ASN A 27 -10.60 -10.58 -11.51
N VAL A 28 -11.79 -11.18 -11.35
CA VAL A 28 -12.79 -10.72 -10.37
C VAL A 28 -12.30 -10.93 -8.95
N GLN A 29 -11.71 -12.09 -8.64
CA GLN A 29 -11.16 -12.39 -7.32
C GLN A 29 -10.04 -11.42 -6.94
N HIS A 30 -9.11 -11.14 -7.86
CA HIS A 30 -8.05 -10.16 -7.61
C HIS A 30 -8.58 -8.74 -7.39
N LYS A 31 -9.59 -8.32 -8.15
CA LYS A 31 -10.23 -7.03 -7.94
C LYS A 31 -10.94 -6.96 -6.59
N ALA A 32 -11.62 -8.03 -6.18
CA ALA A 32 -12.27 -8.12 -4.87
C ALA A 32 -11.25 -8.05 -3.72
N MET A 33 -10.10 -8.72 -3.84
CA MET A 33 -9.00 -8.61 -2.87
C MET A 33 -8.44 -7.19 -2.80
N ALA A 34 -8.28 -6.51 -3.95
CA ALA A 34 -7.85 -5.11 -3.99
C ALA A 34 -8.88 -4.16 -3.37
N LEU A 35 -10.18 -4.37 -3.62
CA LEU A 35 -11.26 -3.60 -2.98
C LEU A 35 -11.30 -3.81 -1.47
N LYS A 36 -11.15 -5.05 -1.00
CA LYS A 36 -11.02 -5.33 0.44
C LYS A 36 -9.83 -4.59 1.03
N LYS A 37 -8.67 -4.63 0.35
CA LYS A 37 -7.46 -3.92 0.79
C LYS A 37 -7.66 -2.40 0.82
N ALA A 38 -8.40 -1.85 -0.15
CA ALA A 38 -8.80 -0.45 -0.17
C ALA A 38 -9.66 -0.09 1.05
N ALA A 39 -10.61 -0.95 1.42
CA ALA A 39 -11.42 -0.76 2.61
C ALA A 39 -10.57 -0.82 3.90
N ASP A 40 -9.63 -1.76 4.01
CA ASP A 40 -8.69 -1.83 5.14
C ASP A 40 -7.84 -0.55 5.24
N GLY A 41 -7.34 -0.05 4.09
CA GLY A 41 -6.54 1.17 4.04
C GLY A 41 -7.36 2.41 4.41
N LYS A 42 -8.61 2.49 3.96
CA LYS A 42 -9.55 3.53 4.40
C LYS A 42 -9.78 3.47 5.91
N ALA A 43 -9.98 2.28 6.48
CA ALA A 43 -10.15 2.11 7.92
C ALA A 43 -8.92 2.61 8.69
N LEU A 44 -7.71 2.24 8.24
CA LEU A 44 -6.45 2.74 8.80
C LEU A 44 -6.38 4.28 8.77
N VAL A 45 -6.74 4.93 7.66
CA VAL A 45 -6.78 6.39 7.57
C VAL A 45 -7.80 7.02 8.52
N LEU A 46 -9.00 6.44 8.61
CA LEU A 46 -10.02 6.93 9.55
C LEU A 46 -9.59 6.77 11.01
N SER A 47 -8.86 5.70 11.34
CA SER A 47 -8.26 5.52 12.67
C SER A 47 -7.20 6.59 12.96
N ILE A 48 -6.37 6.96 11.98
CA ILE A 48 -5.40 8.05 12.11
C ILE A 48 -6.10 9.39 12.34
N ILE A 49 -7.18 9.68 11.62
CA ILE A 49 -7.98 10.89 11.80
C ILE A 49 -8.58 10.92 13.21
N SER A 50 -9.23 9.83 13.65
CA SER A 50 -9.82 9.73 14.99
C SER A 50 -8.76 9.93 16.07
N GLY A 51 -7.63 9.23 15.97
CA GLY A 51 -6.54 9.33 16.94
C GLY A 51 -5.85 10.70 16.92
N SER A 52 -5.84 11.40 15.79
CA SER A 52 -5.33 12.79 15.71
C SER A 52 -6.28 13.74 16.44
N ASN A 53 -7.59 13.65 16.19
CA ASN A 53 -8.59 14.47 16.88
C ASN A 53 -8.55 14.28 18.41
N GLU A 54 -8.39 13.04 18.87
CA GLU A 54 -8.25 12.73 20.31
C GLU A 54 -6.99 13.35 20.93
N ARG A 55 -5.88 13.37 20.16
CA ARG A 55 -4.62 13.96 20.60
C ARG A 55 -4.66 15.48 20.59
N GLU A 56 -5.23 16.08 19.56
CA GLU A 56 -5.42 17.53 19.46
C GLU A 56 -6.29 18.06 20.61
N ALA A 57 -7.34 17.32 20.99
CA ALA A 57 -8.20 17.66 22.13
C ALA A 57 -7.42 17.75 23.47
N VAL A 58 -6.26 17.10 23.59
CA VAL A 58 -5.38 17.15 24.76
C VAL A 58 -4.07 17.92 24.49
N GLY A 59 -4.00 18.69 23.39
CA GLY A 59 -2.86 19.53 23.03
C GLY A 59 -1.63 18.77 22.52
N LYS A 60 -1.79 17.53 22.07
CA LYS A 60 -0.74 16.73 21.43
C LYS A 60 -0.80 16.87 19.91
N SER A 61 0.33 16.63 19.23
CA SER A 61 0.40 16.66 17.76
C SER A 61 -0.47 15.58 17.12
N SER A 62 -0.91 15.82 15.88
CA SER A 62 -1.57 14.82 15.05
C SER A 62 -0.68 13.62 14.70
N LEU A 63 -1.31 12.59 14.14
CA LEU A 63 -0.71 11.29 13.79
C LEU A 63 -0.23 11.20 12.34
N TRP A 64 -0.26 12.32 11.61
CA TRP A 64 0.26 12.37 10.24
C TRP A 64 1.79 12.23 10.24
N PRO A 65 2.38 11.59 9.20
CA PRO A 65 3.82 11.43 9.08
C PRO A 65 4.50 12.76 8.68
N SER A 66 4.37 13.81 9.49
CA SER A 66 4.88 15.14 9.18
C SER A 66 6.37 15.30 9.54
N VAL A 67 6.95 16.45 9.18
CA VAL A 67 8.30 16.85 9.58
C VAL A 67 8.42 17.29 11.04
N ALA A 68 7.30 17.46 11.71
CA ALA A 68 7.18 17.92 13.10
C ALA A 68 6.31 16.97 13.93
N ALA A 69 6.24 15.70 13.54
CA ALA A 69 5.46 14.70 14.24
C ALA A 69 6.09 14.43 15.60
N ASP A 70 5.29 14.46 16.68
CA ASP A 70 5.75 14.16 18.03
C ASP A 70 4.95 12.99 18.61
N PHE A 71 5.43 11.78 18.33
CA PHE A 71 4.87 10.57 18.92
C PHE A 71 5.60 10.23 20.23
N SER A 72 5.74 11.18 21.15
CA SER A 72 6.20 10.96 22.53
C SER A 72 7.48 10.11 22.65
N GLY A 73 8.49 10.42 21.82
CA GLY A 73 9.80 9.74 21.81
C GLY A 73 10.17 8.99 20.52
N ALA A 74 9.34 9.07 19.48
CA ALA A 74 9.56 8.40 18.19
C ALA A 74 10.25 9.29 17.14
N THR A 75 10.21 8.89 15.86
CA THR A 75 10.82 9.64 14.75
C THR A 75 10.20 11.04 14.62
N ASN A 76 10.99 12.09 14.92
CA ASN A 76 10.51 13.49 14.89
C ASN A 76 10.27 14.05 13.47
N ASN A 77 10.85 13.39 12.45
CA ASN A 77 10.75 13.82 11.06
C ASN A 77 10.57 12.61 10.13
N TYR A 78 9.31 12.30 9.80
CA TYR A 78 9.01 11.18 8.92
C TYR A 78 9.35 11.45 7.44
N ALA A 79 9.64 12.69 7.04
CA ALA A 79 10.17 12.96 5.71
C ALA A 79 11.60 12.41 5.54
N GLN A 80 12.26 12.02 6.63
CA GLN A 80 13.60 11.41 6.64
C GLN A 80 13.60 9.99 7.18
N ALA A 81 12.42 9.40 7.45
CA ALA A 81 12.33 8.01 7.87
C ALA A 81 12.88 7.07 6.80
N PRO A 82 13.52 5.95 7.17
CA PRO A 82 14.12 5.03 6.21
C PRO A 82 13.06 4.29 5.38
N ASP A 83 11.89 4.01 5.96
CA ASP A 83 10.88 3.13 5.39
C ASP A 83 9.49 3.39 6.02
N ALA A 84 8.47 2.77 5.43
CA ALA A 84 7.09 2.92 5.89
C ALA A 84 6.85 2.20 7.24
N GLU A 85 7.62 1.13 7.52
CA GLU A 85 7.53 0.37 8.75
C GLU A 85 7.89 1.23 9.96
N ALA A 86 8.91 2.11 9.87
CA ALA A 86 9.26 3.04 10.94
C ALA A 86 8.07 3.93 11.35
N TYR A 87 7.31 4.44 10.39
CA TYR A 87 6.09 5.21 10.69
C TYR A 87 5.01 4.34 11.34
N PHE A 88 4.74 3.16 10.79
CA PHE A 88 3.68 2.30 11.29
C PHE A 88 4.01 1.64 12.64
N SER A 89 5.29 1.34 12.91
CA SER A 89 5.73 0.83 14.21
C SER A 89 5.49 1.87 15.30
N ASP A 90 5.83 3.12 15.01
CA ASP A 90 5.65 4.23 15.94
C ASP A 90 4.16 4.51 16.14
N LEU A 91 3.35 4.44 15.07
CA LEU A 91 1.89 4.59 15.13
C LEU A 91 1.22 3.49 15.96
N VAL A 92 1.58 2.23 15.77
CA VAL A 92 0.96 1.09 16.49
C VAL A 92 1.42 1.03 17.95
N ALA A 93 2.61 1.57 18.28
CA ALA A 93 3.08 1.68 19.65
C ALA A 93 2.26 2.68 20.50
N LEU A 94 1.52 3.59 19.87
CA LEU A 94 0.72 4.58 20.58
C LEU A 94 -0.48 3.94 21.29
N PRO A 95 -0.72 4.27 22.57
CA PRO A 95 -1.84 3.72 23.33
C PRO A 95 -3.20 3.96 22.68
N CYS A 96 -3.43 5.13 22.07
CA CYS A 96 -4.68 5.45 21.39
C CYS A 96 -4.92 4.57 20.16
N MET A 97 -3.87 4.08 19.49
CA MET A 97 -4.01 3.30 18.25
C MET A 97 -4.21 1.81 18.49
N LYS A 98 -3.91 1.32 19.70
CA LYS A 98 -3.96 -0.09 20.06
C LYS A 98 -5.36 -0.71 19.87
N ASP A 99 -6.40 0.07 20.11
CA ASP A 99 -7.79 -0.39 19.97
C ASP A 99 -8.34 -0.20 18.55
N TYR A 100 -7.68 0.62 17.72
CA TYR A 100 -8.09 0.91 16.35
C TYR A 100 -7.37 0.08 15.29
N LEU A 101 -6.15 -0.41 15.56
CA LEU A 101 -5.30 -1.07 14.57
C LEU A 101 -4.92 -2.51 14.95
N GLY A 102 -5.32 -3.45 14.09
CA GLY A 102 -4.80 -4.82 14.11
C GLY A 102 -3.77 -5.04 13.01
N TRP A 103 -2.79 -5.92 13.23
CA TRP A 103 -1.72 -6.23 12.27
C TRP A 103 -2.19 -6.69 10.89
N PHE A 104 -3.43 -7.20 10.79
CA PHE A 104 -4.03 -7.64 9.53
C PHE A 104 -4.17 -6.51 8.50
N VAL A 105 -4.24 -5.24 8.94
CA VAL A 105 -4.35 -4.08 8.03
C VAL A 105 -3.10 -3.89 7.18
N PHE A 106 -1.96 -4.43 7.61
CA PHE A 106 -0.69 -4.40 6.87
C PHE A 106 -0.51 -5.61 5.95
N ALA A 107 -1.36 -6.63 6.07
CA ALA A 107 -1.31 -7.86 5.27
C ALA A 107 -2.19 -7.77 4.01
N GLY A 108 -1.98 -8.69 3.07
CA GLY A 108 -2.85 -8.87 1.90
C GLY A 108 -2.12 -9.33 0.64
N GLY A 109 -2.84 -9.97 -0.29
CA GLY A 109 -2.29 -10.37 -1.60
C GLY A 109 -1.00 -11.20 -1.53
N GLY A 110 -0.90 -12.10 -0.55
CA GLY A 110 0.29 -12.93 -0.32
C GLY A 110 1.35 -12.28 0.57
N VAL A 111 1.18 -11.04 1.03
CA VAL A 111 1.93 -10.46 2.14
C VAL A 111 1.33 -10.96 3.45
N PRO A 112 2.08 -11.69 4.27
CA PRO A 112 1.55 -12.27 5.50
C PRO A 112 1.43 -11.20 6.59
N ALA A 113 0.47 -11.36 7.51
CA ALA A 113 0.33 -10.49 8.66
C ALA A 113 1.51 -10.66 9.63
N ALA A 114 1.87 -9.58 10.31
CA ALA A 114 2.76 -9.63 11.45
C ALA A 114 2.00 -10.14 12.68
N THR A 115 2.72 -10.78 13.61
CA THR A 115 2.16 -11.19 14.90
C THR A 115 2.46 -10.21 16.03
N ASN A 116 3.56 -9.47 15.89
CA ASN A 116 4.04 -8.50 16.88
C ASN A 116 4.88 -7.42 16.17
N LEU A 117 5.32 -6.42 16.94
CA LEU A 117 6.11 -5.29 16.43
C LEU A 117 7.45 -5.72 15.83
N GLU A 118 8.13 -6.68 16.45
CA GLU A 118 9.43 -7.19 16.00
C GLU A 118 9.31 -7.88 14.63
N ASP A 119 8.35 -8.79 14.46
CA ASP A 119 8.07 -9.45 13.17
C ASP A 119 7.62 -8.46 12.10
N PHE A 120 6.95 -7.36 12.48
CA PHE A 120 6.58 -6.30 11.55
C PHE A 120 7.80 -5.51 11.04
N VAL A 121 8.70 -5.08 11.95
CA VAL A 121 9.85 -4.24 11.60
C VAL A 121 10.95 -5.01 10.87
N GLU A 122 11.18 -6.27 11.24
CA GLU A 122 12.20 -7.12 10.61
C GLU A 122 11.72 -7.81 9.32
N GLY A 123 10.40 -7.94 9.16
CA GLY A 123 9.80 -8.78 8.15
C GLY A 123 9.28 -8.05 6.90
N ASP A 124 9.05 -8.83 5.84
CA ASP A 124 8.34 -8.41 4.63
C ASP A 124 6.81 -8.44 4.85
N ARG A 125 6.32 -7.71 5.86
CA ARG A 125 4.95 -7.84 6.42
C ARG A 125 3.99 -6.70 6.07
N ASN A 126 4.47 -5.66 5.40
CA ASN A 126 3.69 -4.46 5.12
C ASN A 126 3.34 -4.36 3.63
N VAL A 127 2.06 -4.15 3.33
CA VAL A 127 1.54 -3.90 1.97
C VAL A 127 1.58 -2.44 1.55
N TRP A 128 1.85 -1.51 2.46
CA TRP A 128 1.67 -0.07 2.24
C TRP A 128 3.00 0.69 2.14
N ASN A 129 3.17 1.38 1.02
CA ASN A 129 4.02 2.56 0.96
C ASN A 129 3.24 3.77 1.48
N VAL A 130 3.98 4.75 2.01
CA VAL A 130 3.43 5.96 2.62
C VAL A 130 4.00 7.19 1.92
N ILE A 131 3.17 8.19 1.66
CA ILE A 131 3.63 9.54 1.38
C ILE A 131 3.81 10.24 2.74
N ALA A 132 5.07 10.46 3.12
CA ALA A 132 5.43 11.16 4.36
C ALA A 132 5.76 12.62 4.07
N GLY A 133 5.98 13.41 5.12
CA GLY A 133 6.07 14.87 5.04
C GLY A 133 4.70 15.55 4.83
N LEU A 134 3.60 14.83 5.06
CA LEU A 134 2.25 15.38 5.06
C LEU A 134 1.93 15.97 6.43
N ASP A 135 1.52 17.23 6.48
CA ASP A 135 1.00 17.89 7.67
C ASP A 135 -0.55 17.99 7.60
N GLU A 136 -1.16 18.63 8.59
CA GLU A 136 -2.61 18.82 8.65
C GLU A 136 -3.13 19.70 7.49
N ASP A 137 -2.32 20.64 7.02
CA ASP A 137 -2.65 21.57 5.93
C ASP A 137 -2.66 20.89 4.56
N ALA A 138 -2.07 19.69 4.44
CA ALA A 138 -2.18 18.89 3.23
C ALA A 138 -3.64 18.58 2.89
N SER A 139 -4.02 18.79 1.62
CA SER A 139 -5.38 18.56 1.14
C SER A 139 -5.83 17.14 1.41
N ASP A 140 -7.10 16.96 1.78
CA ASP A 140 -7.73 15.64 1.94
C ASP A 140 -7.70 14.79 0.68
N ALA A 141 -7.58 15.42 -0.49
CA ALA A 141 -7.45 14.73 -1.77
C ALA A 141 -6.01 14.24 -2.05
N THR A 142 -5.04 14.57 -1.19
CA THR A 142 -3.64 14.12 -1.31
C THR A 142 -3.56 12.61 -1.06
N PRO A 143 -2.89 11.83 -1.93
CA PRO A 143 -2.61 10.43 -1.64
C PRO A 143 -1.76 10.30 -0.39
N PHE A 144 -2.04 9.28 0.42
CA PHE A 144 -1.30 9.00 1.64
C PHE A 144 -0.76 7.57 1.62
N LEU A 145 -1.62 6.58 1.35
CA LEU A 145 -1.22 5.18 1.25
C LEU A 145 -1.31 4.68 -0.18
N PHE A 146 -0.37 3.83 -0.57
CA PHE A 146 -0.51 3.05 -1.78
C PHE A 146 0.19 1.71 -1.68
N THR A 147 -0.24 0.71 -2.46
CA THR A 147 0.29 -0.64 -2.31
C THR A 147 1.72 -0.78 -2.83
N ARG A 148 2.53 -1.56 -2.11
CA ARG A 148 3.98 -1.73 -2.32
C ARG A 148 4.40 -2.32 -3.67
N ASN A 149 3.47 -2.86 -4.44
CA ASN A 149 3.74 -3.37 -5.78
C ASN A 149 4.00 -2.25 -6.79
N LEU A 150 3.69 -1.00 -6.44
CA LEU A 150 4.08 0.20 -7.17
C LEU A 150 5.37 0.79 -6.59
N ASP A 151 6.41 0.85 -7.42
CA ASP A 151 7.73 1.37 -7.03
C ASP A 151 7.96 2.76 -7.61
N ILE A 152 7.68 3.78 -6.80
CA ILE A 152 7.81 5.19 -7.19
C ILE A 152 8.64 5.96 -6.16
N THR A 153 9.23 7.05 -6.61
CA THR A 153 9.92 8.04 -5.80
C THR A 153 9.22 9.39 -5.93
N MET A 154 9.62 10.36 -5.12
CA MET A 154 9.09 11.71 -5.26
C MET A 154 9.53 12.37 -6.58
N ASP A 155 10.71 12.01 -7.09
CA ASP A 155 11.21 12.52 -8.38
C ASP A 155 10.41 11.96 -9.56
N ASP A 156 9.98 10.70 -9.48
CA ASP A 156 9.03 10.13 -10.44
C ASP A 156 7.74 10.95 -10.50
N LEU A 157 7.26 11.45 -9.36
CA LEU A 157 6.05 12.28 -9.31
C LEU A 157 6.28 13.73 -9.78
N ARG A 158 7.53 14.17 -9.92
CA ARG A 158 7.89 15.49 -10.46
C ARG A 158 8.15 15.45 -11.97
N ASP A 159 8.55 14.30 -12.50
CA ASP A 159 8.75 14.07 -13.92
C ASP A 159 7.40 13.99 -14.67
N GLU A 160 7.20 14.88 -15.65
CA GLU A 160 5.98 14.93 -16.45
C GLU A 160 5.85 13.75 -17.45
N ASP A 161 6.99 13.18 -17.86
CA ASP A 161 7.05 12.09 -18.82
C ASP A 161 7.03 10.71 -18.16
N VAL A 162 6.88 10.67 -16.83
CA VAL A 162 6.92 9.44 -16.05
C VAL A 162 5.82 8.47 -16.49
N ASN A 163 6.21 7.23 -16.77
CA ASN A 163 5.25 6.16 -17.04
C ASN A 163 5.12 5.24 -15.83
N LEU A 164 4.22 5.59 -14.91
CA LEU A 164 3.94 4.79 -13.70
C LEU A 164 3.52 3.34 -14.01
N ARG A 165 2.95 3.08 -15.19
CA ARG A 165 2.57 1.72 -15.62
C ARG A 165 3.76 0.79 -15.83
N LYS A 166 4.97 1.33 -16.01
CA LYS A 166 6.23 0.58 -16.08
C LYS A 166 6.84 0.32 -14.70
N ARG A 167 6.40 1.05 -13.67
CA ARG A 167 6.85 0.91 -12.27
C ARG A 167 6.15 -0.25 -11.52
N LEU A 168 5.23 -0.95 -12.17
CA LEU A 168 4.59 -2.16 -11.66
C LEU A 168 5.38 -3.42 -12.01
N ASP A 169 5.81 -4.14 -10.99
CA ASP A 169 6.44 -5.44 -11.13
C ASP A 169 5.41 -6.57 -10.98
N ALA A 170 5.43 -7.54 -11.90
CA ALA A 170 4.54 -8.70 -11.86
C ALA A 170 4.84 -9.64 -10.68
N ARG A 171 6.09 -9.63 -10.18
CA ARG A 171 6.54 -10.49 -9.08
C ARG A 171 6.29 -9.85 -7.71
N LYS A 172 6.04 -8.53 -7.66
CA LYS A 172 5.79 -7.84 -6.40
C LYS A 172 4.35 -8.06 -5.91
N LYS A 173 4.25 -8.57 -4.69
CA LYS A 173 3.00 -8.61 -3.91
C LYS A 173 2.58 -7.17 -3.54
N PRO A 174 1.29 -6.87 -3.33
CA PRO A 174 0.16 -7.81 -3.26
C PRO A 174 -0.50 -8.17 -4.60
N PHE A 175 -0.39 -7.33 -5.63
CA PHE A 175 -1.22 -7.45 -6.84
C PHE A 175 -0.44 -7.49 -8.16
N GLY A 176 0.88 -7.54 -8.11
CA GLY A 176 1.73 -7.55 -9.29
C GLY A 176 1.45 -6.35 -10.20
N ARG A 177 1.15 -6.64 -11.48
CA ARG A 177 0.77 -5.63 -12.49
C ARG A 177 -0.74 -5.39 -12.61
N LYS A 178 -1.58 -6.07 -11.83
CA LYS A 178 -3.03 -6.06 -12.03
C LYS A 178 -3.65 -4.79 -11.46
N TYR A 179 -3.38 -4.50 -10.18
CA TYR A 179 -4.01 -3.42 -9.45
C TYR A 179 -3.03 -2.67 -8.54
N VAL A 180 -3.32 -1.40 -8.29
CA VAL A 180 -2.74 -0.61 -7.21
C VAL A 180 -3.90 -0.07 -6.40
N VAL A 181 -3.78 -0.13 -5.08
CA VAL A 181 -4.71 0.55 -4.20
C VAL A 181 -4.05 1.85 -3.78
N VAL A 182 -4.80 2.96 -3.87
CA VAL A 182 -4.40 4.27 -3.36
C VAL A 182 -5.46 4.73 -2.36
N VAL A 183 -5.03 5.25 -1.22
CA VAL A 183 -5.90 5.84 -0.20
C VAL A 183 -5.42 7.24 0.08
N ARG A 184 -6.35 8.20 0.06
CA ARG A 184 -6.09 9.62 0.29
C ARG A 184 -6.15 9.96 1.77
N LYS A 185 -5.53 11.09 2.14
CA LYS A 185 -5.54 11.64 3.51
C LYS A 185 -6.96 11.76 4.07
N GLY A 186 -7.94 12.18 3.27
CA GLY A 186 -9.35 12.25 3.67
C GLY A 186 -10.10 10.91 3.71
N GLY A 187 -9.42 9.77 3.52
CA GLY A 187 -10.02 8.43 3.58
C GLY A 187 -10.75 7.99 2.31
N SER A 188 -10.68 8.75 1.22
CA SER A 188 -11.12 8.26 -0.09
C SER A 188 -10.18 7.17 -0.60
N MET A 189 -10.72 6.14 -1.25
CA MET A 189 -9.97 4.97 -1.71
C MET A 189 -10.24 4.67 -3.17
N GLU A 190 -9.19 4.29 -3.91
CA GLU A 190 -9.24 3.98 -5.33
C GLU A 190 -8.50 2.68 -5.63
N VAL A 191 -9.13 1.82 -6.43
CA VAL A 191 -8.50 0.61 -6.98
C VAL A 191 -8.21 0.85 -8.45
N LEU A 192 -6.95 1.11 -8.75
CA LEU A 192 -6.48 1.48 -10.07
C LEU A 192 -5.96 0.24 -10.77
N ASN A 193 -6.44 -0.02 -11.99
CA ASN A 193 -5.79 -0.98 -12.85
C ASN A 193 -4.57 -0.32 -13.53
N ARG A 194 -3.75 -1.11 -14.23
CA ARG A 194 -2.57 -0.61 -14.92
C ARG A 194 -2.84 0.51 -15.93
N ARG A 195 -4.02 0.57 -16.55
CA ARG A 195 -4.37 1.61 -17.54
C ARG A 195 -4.72 2.92 -16.83
N ASP A 196 -5.40 2.84 -15.71
CA ASP A 196 -5.85 4.01 -14.93
C ASP A 196 -4.76 4.56 -14.01
N LEU A 197 -3.62 3.86 -13.90
CA LEU A 197 -2.45 4.35 -13.17
C LEU A 197 -1.74 5.45 -13.96
N THR A 198 -2.05 6.70 -13.63
CA THR A 198 -1.42 7.90 -14.17
C THR A 198 -0.81 8.74 -13.05
N ARG A 199 0.05 9.69 -13.41
CA ARG A 199 0.72 10.58 -12.46
C ARG A 199 -0.28 11.45 -11.70
N GLU A 200 -1.34 11.89 -12.38
CA GLU A 200 -2.35 12.84 -11.87
C GLU A 200 -3.10 12.32 -10.65
N VAL A 201 -3.25 10.99 -10.54
CA VAL A 201 -3.77 10.32 -9.34
C VAL A 201 -3.00 10.77 -8.09
N PHE A 202 -1.70 11.02 -8.24
CA PHE A 202 -0.81 11.43 -7.16
C PHE A 202 -0.65 12.96 -7.01
N LEU A 203 -1.17 13.75 -7.95
CA LEU A 203 -0.95 15.20 -8.03
C LEU A 203 -2.08 16.07 -7.44
N CYS A 204 -3.16 15.47 -6.92
CA CYS A 204 -4.28 16.22 -6.33
C CYS A 204 -4.83 17.34 -7.26
N GLY A 205 -4.87 17.08 -8.58
CA GLY A 205 -5.64 17.89 -9.51
C GLY A 205 -4.94 19.07 -10.20
N THR A 206 -3.65 19.36 -9.99
CA THR A 206 -2.84 20.01 -11.07
C THR A 206 -1.33 20.13 -10.82
N VAL A 207 -0.82 20.25 -9.59
CA VAL A 207 0.64 20.27 -9.33
C VAL A 207 0.87 19.83 -7.89
N PHE A 208 1.98 19.12 -7.59
CA PHE A 208 2.50 19.06 -6.22
C PHE A 208 2.79 20.49 -5.77
N ASN A 209 1.84 21.13 -5.08
CA ASN A 209 1.97 22.50 -4.63
C ASN A 209 3.16 22.61 -3.65
N SER A 210 4.05 23.57 -3.92
CA SER A 210 5.20 23.90 -3.08
C SER A 210 4.85 24.38 -1.67
N ALA A 211 3.57 24.65 -1.39
CA ALA A 211 3.07 24.99 -0.06
C ALA A 211 2.68 23.75 0.77
N THR A 212 1.83 22.86 0.25
CA THR A 212 1.21 21.76 1.05
C THR A 212 1.96 20.44 1.02
N ASN A 213 2.79 20.19 -0.01
CA ASN A 213 3.54 18.94 -0.15
C ASN A 213 5.05 19.19 -0.28
N ARG A 214 5.54 20.34 0.22
CA ARG A 214 6.95 20.75 0.03
C ARG A 214 7.94 19.74 0.60
N HIS A 215 7.53 19.05 1.66
CA HIS A 215 8.31 18.04 2.36
C HIS A 215 7.91 16.62 1.98
N ALA A 216 7.00 16.45 1.01
CA ALA A 216 6.49 15.14 0.66
C ALA A 216 7.63 14.23 0.18
N THR A 217 7.69 13.03 0.75
CA THR A 217 8.60 11.97 0.33
C THR A 217 7.82 10.65 0.24
N VAL A 218 8.43 9.65 -0.40
CA VAL A 218 7.87 8.29 -0.46
C VAL A 218 8.65 7.39 0.47
N LEU A 219 7.98 6.94 1.54
CA LEU A 219 8.46 5.86 2.39
C LEU A 219 8.01 4.53 1.79
N LYS A 220 8.98 3.70 1.40
CA LYS A 220 8.70 2.39 0.81
C LYS A 220 8.56 1.36 1.91
N ALA A 221 7.62 0.43 1.75
CA ALA A 221 7.57 -0.77 2.56
C ALA A 221 8.84 -1.61 2.33
N LYS A 222 9.39 -2.16 3.41
CA LYS A 222 10.47 -3.14 3.34
C LYS A 222 10.04 -4.34 2.51
N VAL A 223 10.88 -4.68 1.54
CA VAL A 223 10.77 -5.92 0.77
C VAL A 223 12.07 -6.68 0.93
N ARG A 224 12.03 -7.81 1.64
CA ARG A 224 13.21 -8.65 1.83
C ARG A 224 13.61 -9.23 0.48
N THR A 225 14.82 -8.92 0.02
CA THR A 225 15.33 -9.51 -1.22
C THR A 225 15.82 -10.94 -0.94
N VAL A 226 15.90 -11.77 -1.98
CA VAL A 226 16.37 -13.17 -1.85
C VAL A 226 17.78 -13.24 -1.24
N VAL A 227 18.60 -12.20 -1.44
CA VAL A 227 19.95 -12.09 -0.86
C VAL A 227 19.89 -11.93 0.66
N ASP A 228 18.99 -11.08 1.16
CA ASP A 228 18.82 -10.83 2.59
C ASP A 228 18.24 -12.04 3.35
N ALA A 229 17.41 -12.84 2.66
CA ALA A 229 16.86 -14.08 3.21
C ALA A 229 17.96 -15.13 3.42
N LEU A 230 18.87 -15.28 2.45
CA LEU A 230 19.98 -16.24 2.53
C LEU A 230 20.99 -15.86 3.64
N GLN A 231 21.32 -14.58 3.79
CA GLN A 231 22.24 -14.13 4.83
C GLN A 231 21.69 -14.39 6.24
N SER A 232 20.40 -14.12 6.47
CA SER A 232 19.73 -14.38 7.75
C SER A 232 19.60 -15.86 8.13
N SER A 233 19.65 -16.75 7.13
CA SER A 233 19.66 -18.20 7.36
C SER A 233 21.04 -18.74 7.72
N SER A 234 22.12 -18.05 7.32
CA SER A 234 23.50 -18.46 7.65
C SER A 234 23.93 -18.06 9.07
N THR A 235 23.37 -16.98 9.61
CA THR A 235 23.62 -16.52 11.00
C THR A 235 22.77 -17.25 12.05
N ARG A 236 21.85 -18.13 11.64
CA ARG A 236 21.03 -18.98 12.52
C ARG A 236 21.43 -20.47 12.50
N ALA A 237 22.67 -20.77 12.14
CA ALA A 237 23.24 -22.10 12.41
C ALA A 237 23.95 -22.09 13.78
N PRO A 238 23.67 -23.07 14.67
CA PRO A 238 24.30 -23.17 15.99
C PRO A 238 25.80 -23.46 15.91
#